data_AF-A0A659UPR5-F1
#
_entry.id   AF-A0A659UPR5-F1
#
_cell.length_a   1.000
_cell.length_b   1.000
_cell.length_c   1.000
_cell.angle_alpha   90.00
_cell.angle_beta   90.00
_cell.angle_gamma   90.00
#
_symmetry.space_group_name_H-M   'P 1'
#
loop_
_entity.id
_entity.type
_entity.pdbx_description
1 polymer ?
#
loop_
_entity_poly.entity_id
_entity_poly.type
_entity_poly.pdbx_seq_one_letter_code
_entity_poly.pdbx_strand_id
1 'polypeptide(L)'
;MIRTILGAEAFRAGMDLYFERHDGEAATIEDFIKVFEEASGRDLSQFALWYHQAGTPNLTVSSTHNPAAREFTLEIEQPVPPTPSESRKRLMHTPLAFGLIGAGGKPVCYSGVEGASVE
;
A
#
# COMPACT_ATOMS: atom_id res chain seq x y z
N MET A 1 -4.96 -0.81 5.53
CA MET A 1 -3.85 -0.52 4.60
C MET A 1 -2.64 0.04 5.34
N ILE A 2 -2.78 1.09 6.17
CA ILE A 2 -1.67 1.63 7.00
C ILE A 2 -0.89 0.51 7.73
N ARG A 3 -1.57 -0.39 8.47
CA ARG A 3 -0.90 -1.53 9.12
C ARG A 3 -0.11 -2.45 8.17
N THR A 4 -0.56 -2.61 6.93
CA THR A 4 0.15 -3.41 5.92
C THR A 4 1.42 -2.69 5.48
N ILE A 5 1.37 -1.38 5.30
CA ILE A 5 2.52 -0.55 4.91
C ILE A 5 3.54 -0.49 6.05
N LEU A 6 3.09 -0.24 7.29
CA LEU A 6 4.01 0.02 8.41
C LEU A 6 4.45 -1.25 9.14
N GLY A 7 3.75 -2.37 8.94
CA GLY A 7 3.90 -3.55 9.79
C GLY A 7 3.19 -3.41 11.14
N ALA A 8 3.11 -4.52 11.87
CA ALA A 8 2.32 -4.59 13.09
C ALA A 8 2.89 -3.74 14.24
N GLU A 9 4.22 -3.68 14.37
CA GLU A 9 4.91 -3.00 15.46
C GLU A 9 4.77 -1.47 15.36
N ALA A 10 5.16 -0.89 14.23
CA ALA A 10 5.02 0.56 14.01
C ALA A 10 3.55 1.01 14.01
N PHE A 11 2.63 0.18 13.49
CA PHE A 11 1.20 0.45 13.61
C PHE A 11 0.75 0.47 15.08
N ARG A 12 1.23 -0.46 15.90
CA ARG A 12 0.89 -0.50 17.33
C ARG A 12 1.40 0.75 18.05
N ALA A 13 2.65 1.15 17.79
CA ALA A 13 3.25 2.36 18.33
C ALA A 13 2.49 3.63 17.89
N GLY A 14 2.07 3.71 16.63
CA GLY A 14 1.25 4.83 16.14
C GLY A 14 -0.11 4.92 16.84
N MET A 15 -0.74 3.78 17.15
CA MET A 15 -1.97 3.76 17.94
C MET A 15 -1.75 4.18 19.41
N ASP A 16 -0.62 3.81 20.02
CA ASP A 16 -0.28 4.31 21.36
C ASP A 16 -0.15 5.84 21.35
N LEU A 17 0.57 6.37 20.36
CA LEU A 17 0.76 7.81 20.20
C LEU A 17 -0.55 8.55 19.90
N TYR A 18 -1.46 7.94 19.13
CA TYR A 18 -2.80 8.48 18.88
C TYR A 18 -3.57 8.72 20.17
N PHE A 19 -3.67 7.70 21.02
CA PHE A 19 -4.42 7.81 22.28
C PHE A 19 -3.71 8.71 23.28
N GLU A 20 -2.38 8.70 23.33
CA GLU A 20 -1.62 9.62 24.19
C GLU A 20 -1.94 11.10 23.88
N ARG A 21 -2.14 11.44 22.61
CA ARG A 21 -2.33 12.82 22.16
C ARG A 21 -3.79 13.26 22.09
N HIS A 22 -4.67 12.36 21.66
CA HIS A 22 -6.02 12.73 21.22
C HIS A 22 -7.14 12.07 22.03
N ASP A 23 -6.83 11.44 23.17
CA ASP A 23 -7.88 10.93 24.06
C ASP A 23 -8.73 12.09 24.61
N GLY A 24 -10.05 11.95 24.48
CA GLY A 24 -11.02 13.00 24.80
C GLY A 24 -11.13 14.14 23.78
N GLU A 25 -10.41 14.09 22.66
CA GLU A 25 -10.44 15.12 21.61
C GLU A 25 -11.32 14.72 20.41
N ALA A 26 -11.82 15.73 19.70
CA ALA A 26 -12.42 15.55 18.38
C ALA A 26 -11.32 15.66 17.30
N ALA A 27 -10.56 14.57 17.10
CA ALA A 27 -9.43 14.51 16.17
C ALA A 27 -9.84 14.43 14.69
N THR A 28 -8.89 14.75 13.81
CA THR A 28 -9.03 14.70 12.35
C THR A 28 -8.35 13.47 11.75
N ILE A 29 -8.56 13.24 10.43
CA ILE A 29 -7.84 12.20 9.69
C ILE A 29 -6.35 12.53 9.58
N GLU A 30 -6.03 13.81 9.41
CA GLU A 30 -4.67 14.31 9.34
C GLU A 30 -3.92 14.03 10.65
N ASP A 31 -4.56 14.23 11.81
CA ASP A 31 -4.00 13.87 13.13
C ASP A 31 -3.74 12.36 13.21
N PHE A 32 -4.70 11.55 12.76
CA PHE A 32 -4.58 10.09 12.76
C PHE A 32 -3.44 9.61 11.85
N ILE A 33 -3.25 10.19 10.67
CA ILE A 33 -2.12 9.84 9.78
C ILE A 33 -0.79 10.28 10.41
N LYS A 34 -0.76 11.47 11.01
CA LYS A 34 0.47 12.08 11.52
C LYS A 34 1.16 11.23 12.58
N VAL A 35 0.39 10.66 13.51
CA VAL A 35 0.94 9.78 14.55
C VAL A 35 1.58 8.51 13.98
N PHE A 36 1.09 7.99 12.85
CA PHE A 36 1.72 6.86 12.18
C PHE A 36 2.98 7.23 11.43
N GLU A 37 3.02 8.40 10.77
CA GLU A 37 4.24 8.91 10.15
C GLU A 37 5.33 9.11 11.20
N GLU A 38 5.00 9.67 12.36
CA GLU A 38 5.94 9.88 13.47
C GLU A 38 6.42 8.57 14.09
N ALA A 39 5.50 7.62 14.36
CA ALA A 39 5.87 6.35 14.96
C ALA A 39 6.69 5.44 14.02
N SER A 40 6.53 5.58 12.71
CA SER A 40 7.20 4.73 11.72
C SER A 40 8.38 5.40 11.01
N GLY A 41 8.48 6.72 11.04
CA GLY A 41 9.41 7.49 10.20
C GLY A 41 9.10 7.43 8.70
N ARG A 42 7.95 6.87 8.28
CA ARG A 42 7.55 6.74 6.87
C ARG A 42 6.64 7.91 6.46
N ASP A 43 6.83 8.39 5.23
CA ASP A 43 5.93 9.35 4.59
C ASP A 43 4.64 8.66 4.12
N LEU A 44 3.49 9.12 4.61
CA LEU A 44 2.17 8.63 4.27
C LEU A 44 1.37 9.65 3.44
N SER A 45 1.99 10.73 2.96
CA SER A 45 1.35 11.77 2.16
C SER A 45 0.66 11.24 0.90
N GLN A 46 1.26 10.27 0.19
CA GLN A 46 0.61 9.61 -0.95
C GLN A 46 -0.54 8.70 -0.49
N PHE A 47 -0.42 8.06 0.67
CA PHE A 47 -1.49 7.23 1.22
C PHE A 47 -2.71 8.09 1.63
N ALA A 48 -2.50 9.32 2.09
CA ALA A 48 -3.56 10.25 2.47
C ALA A 48 -4.56 10.53 1.31
N LEU A 49 -4.17 10.30 0.06
CA LEU A 49 -5.07 10.36 -1.10
C LEU A 49 -6.31 9.47 -0.94
N TRP A 50 -6.24 8.37 -0.18
CA TRP A 50 -7.39 7.51 0.15
C TRP A 50 -8.52 8.22 0.88
N TYR A 51 -8.24 9.32 1.58
CA TYR A 51 -9.24 10.12 2.27
C TYR A 51 -9.76 11.30 1.44
N HIS A 52 -9.04 11.67 0.37
CA HIS A 52 -9.35 12.85 -0.44
C HIS A 52 -9.92 12.53 -1.82
N GLN A 53 -9.76 11.30 -2.31
CA GLN A 53 -10.17 10.91 -3.67
C GLN A 53 -11.24 9.82 -3.61
N ALA A 54 -12.35 10.06 -4.31
CA ALA A 54 -13.44 9.11 -4.40
C ALA A 54 -13.22 8.10 -5.53
N GLY A 55 -13.94 6.98 -5.46
CA GLY A 55 -13.92 5.94 -6.50
C GLY A 55 -13.07 4.75 -6.12
N THR A 56 -13.35 3.62 -6.79
CA THR A 56 -12.67 2.36 -6.56
C THR A 56 -11.56 2.20 -7.60
N PRO A 57 -10.29 2.08 -7.20
CA PRO A 57 -9.22 1.74 -8.13
C PRO A 57 -9.48 0.35 -8.74
N ASN A 58 -9.34 0.24 -10.05
CA ASN A 58 -9.28 -1.03 -10.73
C ASN A 58 -7.81 -1.46 -10.80
N LEU A 59 -7.51 -2.71 -10.44
CA LEU A 59 -6.17 -3.27 -10.59
C LEU A 59 -6.18 -4.27 -11.75
N THR A 60 -5.34 -4.00 -12.75
CA THR A 60 -5.04 -4.95 -13.81
C THR A 60 -3.66 -5.52 -13.53
N VAL A 61 -3.56 -6.84 -13.41
CA VAL A 61 -2.28 -7.54 -13.21
C VAL A 61 -2.08 -8.48 -14.39
N SER A 62 -1.01 -8.28 -15.14
CA SER A 62 -0.53 -9.20 -16.15
C SER A 62 0.79 -9.82 -15.68
N SER A 63 1.13 -10.99 -16.21
CA SER A 63 2.38 -11.65 -15.86
C SER A 63 3.02 -12.33 -17.05
N THR A 64 4.34 -12.33 -17.07
CA THR A 64 5.15 -13.08 -18.04
C THR A 64 6.24 -13.85 -17.32
N HIS A 65 6.61 -15.02 -17.83
CA HIS A 65 7.67 -15.84 -17.28
C HIS A 65 8.65 -16.22 -18.39
N ASN A 66 9.94 -15.95 -18.17
CA ASN A 66 11.03 -16.38 -19.02
C ASN A 66 11.81 -17.52 -18.32
N PRO A 67 11.59 -18.79 -18.69
CA PRO A 67 12.26 -19.92 -18.05
C PRO A 67 13.78 -19.95 -18.24
N ALA A 68 14.29 -19.41 -19.36
CA ALA A 68 15.71 -19.42 -19.66
C ALA A 68 16.48 -18.44 -18.77
N ALA A 69 15.91 -17.25 -18.55
CA ALA A 69 16.44 -16.24 -17.63
C ALA A 69 16.03 -16.47 -16.17
N ARG A 70 15.01 -17.31 -15.92
CA ARG A 70 14.36 -17.51 -14.61
C ARG A 70 13.76 -16.22 -14.05
N GLU A 71 13.15 -15.44 -14.93
CA GLU A 71 12.55 -14.15 -14.61
C GLU A 71 11.02 -14.24 -14.67
N PHE A 72 10.37 -13.73 -13.62
CA PHE A 72 8.91 -13.61 -13.56
C PHE A 72 8.56 -12.14 -13.39
N THR A 73 7.91 -11.57 -14.40
CA THR A 73 7.56 -10.15 -14.44
C THR A 73 6.08 -10.00 -14.15
N LEU A 74 5.76 -9.17 -13.15
CA LEU A 74 4.41 -8.68 -12.87
C LEU A 74 4.30 -7.25 -13.39
N GLU A 75 3.33 -7.00 -14.24
CA GLU A 75 2.96 -5.66 -14.67
C GLU A 75 1.60 -5.32 -14.06
N ILE A 76 1.56 -4.17 -13.37
CA ILE A 76 0.43 -3.77 -12.53
C ILE A 76 0.01 -2.37 -12.92
N GLU A 77 -1.24 -2.23 -13.35
CA GLU A 77 -1.87 -0.95 -13.65
C GLU A 77 -2.99 -0.67 -12.65
N GLN A 78 -3.13 0.60 -12.27
CA GLN A 78 -4.11 1.04 -11.26
C GLN A 78 -4.98 2.23 -11.71
N PRO A 79 -5.76 2.13 -12.79
CA PRO A 79 -6.67 3.20 -13.16
C PRO A 79 -7.76 3.41 -12.09
N VAL A 80 -8.03 4.67 -11.78
CA VAL A 80 -9.21 5.07 -11.01
C VAL A 80 -10.18 5.75 -11.98
N PRO A 81 -11.38 5.17 -12.24
CA PRO A 81 -12.36 5.80 -13.11
C PRO A 81 -12.83 7.15 -12.56
N PRO A 82 -13.20 8.11 -13.42
CA PRO A 82 -13.78 9.38 -12.97
C PRO A 82 -15.09 9.15 -12.21
N THR A 83 -15.35 9.97 -11.20
CA THR A 83 -16.63 10.01 -10.48
C THR A 83 -17.39 11.30 -10.84
N PRO A 84 -18.71 11.40 -10.65
CA PRO A 84 -19.49 12.58 -11.05
C PRO A 84 -18.96 13.91 -10.50
N SER A 85 -18.43 13.90 -9.28
CA SER A 85 -17.87 15.06 -8.57
C SER A 85 -16.35 15.24 -8.77
N GLU A 86 -15.67 14.29 -9.39
CA GLU A 86 -14.20 14.31 -9.51
C GLU A 86 -13.75 13.55 -10.78
N SER A 87 -13.49 14.31 -11.84
CA SER A 87 -13.12 13.77 -13.16
C SER A 87 -11.63 13.50 -13.33
N ARG A 88 -10.77 14.19 -12.56
CA ARG A 88 -9.32 13.97 -12.56
C ARG A 88 -8.95 13.12 -11.36
N LYS A 89 -8.16 12.07 -11.59
CA LYS A 89 -7.70 11.16 -10.55
C LYS A 89 -6.18 11.15 -10.46
N ARG A 90 -5.67 11.00 -9.25
CA ARG A 90 -4.26 10.83 -8.89
C ARG A 90 -3.97 9.36 -8.60
N LEU A 91 -2.72 8.95 -8.80
CA LEU A 91 -2.24 7.62 -8.46
C LEU A 91 -2.24 7.43 -6.95
N MET A 92 -2.86 6.35 -6.49
CA MET A 92 -3.02 6.06 -5.08
C MET A 92 -1.94 5.09 -4.60
N HIS A 93 -1.55 5.21 -3.33
CA HIS A 93 -0.68 4.21 -2.73
C HIS A 93 -1.51 2.96 -2.40
N THR A 94 -1.33 1.89 -3.19
CA THR A 94 -2.00 0.60 -2.99
C THR A 94 -0.97 -0.47 -2.59
N PRO A 95 -0.89 -0.88 -1.30
CA PRO A 95 -0.04 -1.99 -0.89
C PRO A 95 -0.60 -3.30 -1.44
N LEU A 96 0.21 -4.03 -2.18
CA LEU A 96 -0.15 -5.30 -2.82
C LEU A 96 0.65 -6.44 -2.19
N ALA A 97 -0.03 -7.28 -1.41
CA ALA A 97 0.55 -8.52 -0.90
C ALA A 97 0.46 -9.59 -1.99
N PHE A 98 1.59 -10.22 -2.30
CA PHE A 98 1.64 -11.33 -3.26
C PHE A 98 2.56 -12.44 -2.74
N GLY A 99 2.47 -13.60 -3.39
CA GLY A 99 3.37 -14.73 -3.17
C GLY A 99 3.49 -15.55 -4.44
N LEU A 100 4.67 -16.14 -4.66
CA LEU A 100 4.92 -17.01 -5.81
C LEU A 100 4.71 -18.47 -5.40
N ILE A 101 3.92 -19.20 -6.19
CA ILE A 101 3.63 -20.61 -5.96
C ILE A 101 4.17 -21.42 -7.14
N GLY A 102 5.06 -22.36 -6.85
CA GLY A 102 5.71 -23.20 -7.84
C GLY A 102 4.96 -24.51 -8.12
N ALA A 103 5.59 -25.36 -8.92
CA ALA A 103 5.10 -26.69 -9.20
C ALA A 103 4.86 -27.48 -7.91
N GLY A 104 3.71 -28.18 -7.83
CA GLY A 104 3.31 -28.92 -6.64
C GLY A 104 2.74 -28.07 -5.50
N GLY A 105 2.42 -26.79 -5.76
CA GLY A 105 1.71 -25.93 -4.80
C GLY A 105 2.58 -25.37 -3.66
N LYS A 106 3.91 -25.49 -3.78
CA LYS A 106 4.84 -25.00 -2.76
C LYS A 106 5.21 -23.53 -3.01
N PRO A 107 5.38 -22.72 -1.95
CA PRO A 107 5.93 -21.37 -2.09
C PRO A 107 7.31 -21.39 -2.73
N VAL A 108 7.59 -20.39 -3.56
CA VAL A 108 8.89 -20.15 -4.18
C VAL A 108 9.39 -18.79 -3.76
N CYS A 109 10.66 -18.72 -3.35
CA CYS A 109 11.33 -17.46 -3.08
C CYS A 109 11.94 -16.89 -4.37
N TYR A 110 11.92 -15.57 -4.51
CA TYR A 110 12.72 -14.87 -5.53
C TYR A 110 14.10 -14.53 -4.95
N SER A 111 15.11 -14.42 -5.81
CA SER A 111 16.48 -14.05 -5.41
C SER A 111 16.78 -12.56 -5.57
N GLY A 112 15.91 -11.81 -6.26
CA GLY A 112 16.04 -10.38 -6.50
C GLY A 112 14.75 -9.81 -7.09
N VAL A 113 14.60 -8.49 -7.02
CA VAL A 113 13.48 -7.73 -7.55
C VAL A 113 14.03 -6.49 -8.25
N GLU A 114 13.43 -6.11 -9.37
CA GLU A 114 13.72 -4.88 -10.10
C GLU A 114 12.39 -4.14 -10.39
N GLY A 115 12.45 -2.81 -10.51
CA GLY A 115 11.32 -1.95 -10.87
C GLY A 115 10.59 -1.39 -9.65
N ALA A 116 9.73 -2.20 -9.01
CA ALA A 116 8.97 -1.78 -7.83
C ALA A 116 9.65 -2.22 -6.53
N SER A 117 9.49 -1.44 -5.46
CA SER A 117 9.86 -1.86 -4.11
C SER A 117 8.98 -3.03 -3.66
N VAL A 118 9.60 -4.10 -3.19
CA VAL A 118 8.94 -5.23 -2.53
C VAL A 118 9.54 -5.33 -1.13
N GLU A 119 8.71 -5.07 -0.13
CA GLU A 119 9.06 -4.94 1.30
C GLU A 119 8.38 -6.01 2.14
#